data_AF-A0A6F9D829-F1
#
_entry.id   AF-A0A6F9D829-F1
#
_cell.length_a   1.000
_cell.length_b   1.000
_cell.length_c   1.000
_cell.angle_alpha   90.00
_cell.angle_beta   90.00
_cell.angle_gamma   90.00
#
_symmetry.space_group_name_H-M   'P 1'
#
loop_
_entity.id
_entity.type
_entity.pdbx_description
1 polymer ?
#
loop_
_entity_poly.entity_id
_entity_poly.type
_entity_poly.pdbx_seq_one_letter_code
_entity_poly.pdbx_strand_id
1 'polypeptide(L)'
;MKTEHKSKKNANNKEDSPPPVTIFHGSNSDDIEHAKSFWRSLTLHPPLESRLVSADIRQRLRIAPAPDKATGNKKTTKDAEAFESALFLHKAHEKLIQDERVRYRTLSQQRESVLDLLHKQREQRIQKEMISKDFK
;
A
#
# COMPACT_ATOMS: atom_id res chain seq x y z
N MET A 1 1.56 -73.12 -2.56
CA MET A 1 1.67 -71.90 -3.39
C MET A 1 2.05 -70.75 -2.47
N LYS A 2 3.20 -70.13 -2.75
CA LYS A 2 3.73 -68.96 -2.02
C LYS A 2 2.96 -67.72 -2.46
N THR A 3 2.49 -66.91 -1.53
CA THR A 3 2.28 -65.47 -1.77
C THR A 3 2.64 -64.69 -0.52
N GLU A 4 3.79 -64.04 -0.64
CA GLU A 4 4.35 -63.06 0.27
C GLU A 4 3.46 -61.81 0.33
N HIS A 5 3.08 -61.37 1.52
CA HIS A 5 2.61 -59.99 1.70
C HIS A 5 3.72 -59.15 2.32
N LYS A 6 4.44 -58.52 1.39
CA LYS A 6 5.49 -57.53 1.56
C LYS A 6 5.02 -56.39 2.48
N SER A 7 5.63 -56.30 3.66
CA SER A 7 5.56 -55.13 4.53
C SER A 7 6.18 -53.94 3.80
N LYS A 8 5.35 -52.99 3.37
CA LYS A 8 5.79 -51.71 2.81
C LYS A 8 6.36 -50.87 3.94
N LYS A 9 7.69 -50.86 4.06
CA LYS A 9 8.42 -49.82 4.77
C LYS A 9 8.13 -48.49 4.07
N ASN A 10 7.36 -47.61 4.70
CA ASN A 10 7.30 -46.21 4.31
C ASN A 10 8.61 -45.54 4.71
N ALA A 11 9.55 -45.52 3.77
CA ALA A 11 10.72 -44.67 3.82
C ALA A 11 10.27 -43.25 3.47
N ASN A 12 10.08 -42.42 4.49
CA ASN A 12 10.08 -40.96 4.39
C ASN A 12 10.45 -40.37 5.76
N ASN A 13 11.57 -40.84 6.33
CA ASN A 13 12.30 -40.04 7.31
C ASN A 13 13.10 -39.02 6.50
N LYS A 14 12.47 -37.90 6.16
CA LYS A 14 13.23 -36.69 5.85
C LYS A 14 13.87 -36.29 7.17
N GLU A 15 15.20 -36.36 7.24
CA GLU A 15 15.94 -35.69 8.29
C GLU A 15 15.61 -34.20 8.18
N ASP A 16 14.75 -33.73 9.07
CA ASP A 16 14.54 -32.30 9.28
C ASP A 16 15.85 -31.76 9.87
N SER A 17 16.73 -31.28 8.98
CA SER A 17 17.86 -30.44 9.39
C SER A 17 17.31 -29.39 10.36
N PRO A 18 17.91 -29.20 11.55
CA PRO A 18 17.46 -28.13 12.43
C PRO A 18 17.45 -26.83 11.64
N PRO A 19 16.43 -25.97 11.82
CA PRO A 19 16.38 -24.69 11.13
C PRO A 19 17.68 -23.94 11.42
N PRO A 20 18.21 -23.20 10.43
CA PRO A 20 19.45 -22.45 10.60
C PRO A 20 19.33 -21.57 11.86
N VAL A 21 20.13 -21.90 12.88
CA VAL A 21 20.09 -21.19 14.17
C VAL A 21 20.96 -19.95 14.02
N THR A 22 20.34 -18.78 13.96
CA THR A 22 21.04 -17.51 14.03
C THR A 22 21.43 -17.23 15.47
N ILE A 23 22.73 -17.32 15.77
CA ILE A 23 23.29 -17.03 17.10
C ILE A 23 23.93 -15.63 17.05
N PHE A 24 23.57 -14.77 18.01
CA PHE A 24 24.23 -13.47 18.18
C PHE A 24 25.59 -13.69 18.83
N HIS A 25 26.68 -13.30 18.15
CA HIS A 25 28.05 -13.41 18.67
C HIS A 25 28.62 -12.01 18.93
N GLY A 26 29.21 -11.80 20.11
CA GLY A 26 29.86 -10.53 20.47
C GLY A 26 28.94 -9.37 20.84
N SER A 27 27.62 -9.57 20.88
CA SER A 27 26.65 -8.55 21.33
C SER A 27 26.46 -8.58 22.85
N ASN A 28 26.12 -7.43 23.44
CA ASN A 28 25.74 -7.35 24.85
C ASN A 28 24.44 -8.15 25.10
N SER A 29 24.28 -8.68 26.31
CA SER A 29 23.09 -9.46 26.70
C SER A 29 21.78 -8.70 26.50
N ASP A 30 21.76 -7.41 26.82
CA ASP A 30 20.60 -6.54 26.60
C ASP A 30 20.25 -6.46 25.11
N ASP A 31 21.23 -6.24 24.23
CA ASP A 31 20.98 -6.10 22.78
C ASP A 31 20.38 -7.39 22.18
N ILE A 32 20.80 -8.54 22.70
CA ILE A 32 20.27 -9.85 22.29
C ILE A 32 18.80 -9.97 22.70
N GLU A 33 18.42 -9.50 23.89
CA GLU A 33 17.04 -9.52 24.37
C GLU A 33 16.14 -8.56 23.59
N HIS A 34 16.64 -7.36 23.28
CA HIS A 34 15.95 -6.40 22.43
C HIS A 34 15.73 -6.96 21.02
N ALA A 35 16.77 -7.53 20.40
CA ALA A 35 16.67 -8.15 19.08
C ALA A 35 15.66 -9.32 19.08
N LYS A 36 15.70 -10.20 20.10
CA LYS A 36 14.72 -11.29 20.24
C LYS A 36 13.29 -10.75 20.35
N SER A 37 13.07 -9.71 21.15
CA SER A 37 11.76 -9.10 21.34
C SER A 37 11.26 -8.43 20.05
N PHE A 38 12.15 -7.74 19.33
CA PHE A 38 11.86 -7.13 18.04
C PHE A 38 11.44 -8.17 17.00
N TRP A 39 12.22 -9.24 16.82
CA TRP A 39 11.90 -10.27 15.82
C TRP A 39 10.64 -11.08 16.15
N ARG A 40 10.32 -11.27 17.44
CA ARG A 40 9.04 -11.84 17.87
C ARG A 40 7.85 -10.93 17.56
N SER A 41 8.05 -9.61 17.61
CA SER A 41 6.99 -8.66 17.26
C SER A 41 6.73 -8.58 15.75
N LEU A 42 7.74 -8.92 14.92
CA LEU A 42 7.65 -8.91 13.47
C LEU A 42 6.99 -10.16 12.86
N THR A 43 6.74 -11.22 13.65
CA THR A 43 5.88 -12.33 13.19
C THR A 43 4.43 -11.90 13.24
N LEU A 44 4.06 -10.96 12.36
CA LEU A 44 2.68 -10.59 12.13
C LEU A 44 2.03 -11.71 11.30
N HIS A 45 0.93 -12.25 11.80
CA HIS A 45 0.02 -13.03 10.95
C HIS A 45 -0.27 -12.17 9.71
N PRO A 46 -0.23 -12.72 8.47
CA PRO A 46 -0.50 -11.92 7.28
C PRO A 46 -1.76 -11.10 7.51
N PRO A 47 -1.69 -9.76 7.40
CA PRO A 47 -2.81 -8.89 7.72
C PRO A 47 -4.03 -9.36 6.95
N LEU A 48 -5.21 -9.30 7.54
CA LEU A 48 -6.44 -9.85 6.95
C LEU A 48 -6.70 -9.31 5.53
N GLU A 49 -6.23 -8.09 5.26
CA GLU A 49 -6.28 -7.39 3.97
C GLU A 49 -5.40 -8.01 2.87
N SER A 50 -4.39 -8.81 3.23
CA SER A 50 -3.56 -9.57 2.30
C SER A 50 -4.21 -10.90 1.86
N ARG A 51 -5.35 -11.26 2.43
CA ARG A 51 -6.11 -12.43 1.99
C ARG A 51 -6.89 -12.06 0.73
N LEU A 52 -6.50 -12.65 -0.40
CA LEU A 52 -7.16 -12.51 -1.70
C LEU A 52 -8.67 -12.82 -1.64
N VAL A 53 -9.10 -13.61 -0.65
CA VAL A 53 -10.49 -13.97 -0.40
C VAL A 53 -10.72 -13.97 1.11
N SER A 54 -11.59 -13.10 1.62
CA SER A 54 -12.01 -13.15 3.03
C SER A 54 -12.80 -14.43 3.28
N ALA A 55 -12.54 -15.10 4.41
CA ALA A 55 -13.10 -16.42 4.71
C ALA A 55 -14.65 -16.45 4.78
N ASP A 56 -15.31 -15.29 4.92
CA ASP A 56 -16.77 -15.17 5.02
C ASP A 56 -17.41 -14.44 3.81
N ILE A 57 -16.74 -14.40 2.65
CA ILE A 57 -17.35 -13.89 1.42
C ILE A 57 -18.41 -14.89 0.93
N ARG A 58 -19.63 -14.73 1.45
CA ARG A 58 -20.84 -15.39 0.96
C ARG A 58 -21.41 -14.68 -0.28
N GLN A 59 -20.56 -14.03 -1.07
CA GLN A 59 -20.96 -13.28 -2.25
C GLN A 59 -21.14 -14.22 -3.45
N ARG A 60 -21.97 -15.25 -3.30
CA ARG A 60 -22.66 -15.83 -4.45
C ARG A 60 -23.70 -14.81 -4.87
N LEU A 61 -23.30 -13.88 -5.74
CA LEU A 61 -24.26 -13.08 -6.50
C LEU A 61 -25.28 -14.05 -7.11
N ARG A 62 -26.57 -13.68 -7.05
CA ARG A 62 -27.63 -14.46 -7.70
C ARG A 62 -27.23 -14.67 -9.16
N ILE A 63 -27.30 -15.91 -9.63
CA ILE A 63 -27.13 -16.23 -11.05
C ILE A 63 -28.13 -15.38 -11.82
N ALA A 64 -27.66 -14.60 -12.80
CA ALA A 64 -28.53 -13.76 -13.59
C ALA A 64 -29.64 -14.62 -14.23
N PRO A 65 -30.92 -14.23 -14.12
CA PRO A 65 -31.99 -14.98 -14.77
C PRO A 65 -31.74 -15.00 -16.29
N ALA A 66 -32.09 -16.11 -16.93
CA ALA A 66 -32.06 -16.21 -18.39
C ALA A 66 -32.92 -15.08 -18.97
N PRO A 67 -32.57 -14.52 -20.15
CA PRO A 67 -33.35 -13.47 -20.77
C PRO A 67 -34.69 -14.04 -21.22
N ASP A 68 -35.68 -13.98 -20.33
CA ASP A 68 -37.06 -14.27 -20.67
C ASP A 68 -37.48 -13.26 -21.73
N LYS A 69 -38.05 -13.79 -22.81
CA LYS A 69 -38.59 -13.05 -23.95
C LYS A 69 -39.82 -12.26 -23.49
N ALA A 70 -39.61 -11.20 -22.72
CA ALA A 70 -40.61 -10.19 -22.43
C ALA A 70 -40.42 -9.04 -23.43
N THR A 71 -41.16 -9.13 -24.51
CA THR A 71 -41.52 -8.02 -25.39
C THR A 71 -42.00 -6.82 -24.57
N GLY A 72 -41.25 -5.73 -24.62
CA GLY A 72 -41.64 -4.43 -24.06
C GLY A 72 -40.47 -3.45 -24.15
N ASN A 73 -40.57 -2.47 -25.04
CA ASN A 73 -39.58 -1.42 -25.30
C ASN A 73 -39.01 -0.81 -23.99
N LYS A 74 -37.81 -1.24 -23.57
CA LYS A 74 -37.01 -0.63 -22.48
C LYS A 74 -35.64 -0.16 -22.97
N LYS A 75 -35.56 0.35 -24.21
CA LYS A 75 -34.32 0.93 -24.74
C LYS A 75 -34.11 2.37 -24.22
N THR A 76 -35.19 3.14 -24.13
CA THR A 76 -35.13 4.58 -23.82
C THR A 76 -34.67 4.91 -22.39
N THR A 77 -34.92 4.06 -21.40
CA THR A 77 -34.54 4.34 -20.00
C THR A 77 -33.06 4.03 -19.72
N LYS A 78 -32.48 3.03 -20.38
CA LYS A 78 -31.07 2.66 -20.18
C LYS A 78 -30.11 3.69 -20.77
N ASP A 79 -30.48 4.28 -21.91
CA ASP A 79 -29.66 5.29 -22.58
C ASP A 79 -29.63 6.61 -21.78
N ALA A 80 -30.76 6.96 -21.14
CA ALA A 80 -30.85 8.12 -20.25
C ALA A 80 -30.04 7.93 -18.96
N GLU A 81 -30.13 6.76 -18.31
CA GLU A 81 -29.33 6.43 -17.12
C GLU A 81 -27.82 6.41 -17.44
N ALA A 82 -27.44 5.88 -18.60
CA ALA A 82 -26.05 5.90 -19.07
C ALA A 82 -25.54 7.33 -19.27
N PHE A 83 -26.34 8.21 -19.89
CA PHE A 83 -25.99 9.61 -20.10
C PHE A 83 -25.80 10.38 -18.78
N GLU A 84 -26.72 10.23 -17.83
CA GLU A 84 -26.63 10.86 -16.50
C GLU A 84 -25.39 10.38 -15.74
N SER A 85 -25.09 9.08 -15.79
CA SER A 85 -23.89 8.52 -15.16
C SER A 85 -22.60 9.06 -15.81
N ALA A 86 -22.57 9.21 -17.13
CA ALA A 86 -21.43 9.78 -17.85
C ALA A 86 -21.22 11.26 -17.50
N LEU A 87 -22.29 12.04 -17.41
CA LEU A 87 -22.25 13.44 -17.00
C LEU A 87 -21.74 13.60 -15.56
N PHE A 88 -22.20 12.74 -14.65
CA PHE A 88 -21.74 12.71 -13.27
C PHE A 88 -20.23 12.42 -13.18
N LEU A 89 -19.75 11.40 -13.90
CA LEU A 89 -18.33 11.05 -13.94
C LEU A 89 -17.48 12.19 -14.53
N HIS A 90 -17.96 12.84 -15.60
CA HIS A 90 -17.29 13.99 -16.19
C HIS A 90 -17.14 15.13 -15.17
N LYS A 91 -18.23 15.48 -14.48
CA LYS A 91 -18.24 16.53 -13.46
C LYS A 91 -17.32 16.19 -12.27
N ALA A 92 -17.30 14.94 -11.85
CA ALA A 92 -16.41 14.47 -10.79
C ALA A 92 -14.93 14.61 -11.20
N HIS A 93 -14.60 14.24 -12.44
CA HIS A 93 -13.26 14.38 -13.00
C HIS A 93 -12.82 15.84 -13.11
N GLU A 94 -13.69 16.73 -13.59
CA GLU A 94 -13.40 18.17 -13.64
C GLU A 94 -13.13 18.75 -12.25
N LYS A 95 -13.91 18.34 -11.25
CA LYS A 95 -13.70 18.77 -9.87
C LYS A 95 -12.34 18.32 -9.34
N LEU A 96 -11.94 17.07 -9.60
CA LEU A 96 -10.64 16.54 -9.21
C LEU A 96 -9.50 17.38 -9.81
N ILE A 97 -9.58 17.70 -11.10
CA ILE A 97 -8.58 18.56 -11.77
C ILE A 97 -8.54 19.96 -11.14
N GLN A 98 -9.70 20.53 -10.81
CA GLN A 98 -9.76 21.85 -10.17
C GLN A 98 -9.11 21.83 -8.79
N ASP A 99 -9.42 20.81 -7.97
CA ASP A 99 -8.86 20.64 -6.63
C ASP A 99 -7.33 20.48 -6.70
N GLU A 100 -6.82 19.69 -7.65
CA GLU A 100 -5.38 19.55 -7.90
C GLU A 100 -4.74 20.89 -8.29
N ARG A 101 -5.36 21.65 -9.21
CA ARG A 101 -4.85 22.96 -9.61
C ARG A 101 -4.76 23.93 -8.44
N VAL A 102 -5.77 23.96 -7.58
CA VAL A 102 -5.76 24.80 -6.37
C VAL A 102 -4.63 24.36 -5.45
N ARG A 103 -4.49 23.06 -5.20
CA ARG A 103 -3.40 22.51 -4.36
C ARG A 103 -2.01 22.89 -4.89
N TYR A 104 -1.77 22.76 -6.18
CA TYR A 104 -0.48 23.13 -6.77
C TYR A 104 -0.24 24.64 -6.74
N ARG A 105 -1.28 25.45 -6.92
CA ARG A 105 -1.16 26.91 -6.78
C ARG A 105 -0.75 27.32 -5.36
N THR A 106 -1.39 26.75 -4.34
CA THR A 106 -1.03 27.04 -2.94
C THR A 106 0.38 26.59 -2.62
N LEU A 107 0.80 25.42 -3.14
CA LEU A 107 2.15 24.91 -2.95
C LEU A 107 3.21 25.81 -3.62
N SER A 108 2.92 26.33 -4.82
CA SER A 108 3.81 27.28 -5.52
C SER A 108 4.00 28.56 -4.71
N GLN A 109 2.90 29.13 -4.21
CA GLN A 109 2.95 30.35 -3.38
C GLN A 109 3.75 30.13 -2.09
N GLN A 110 3.57 28.99 -1.43
CA GLN A 110 4.37 28.63 -0.26
C GLN A 110 5.85 28.51 -0.61
N ARG A 111 6.18 27.85 -1.73
CA ARG A 111 7.56 27.71 -2.19
C ARG A 111 8.21 29.06 -2.49
N GLU A 112 7.49 29.95 -3.17
CA GLU A 112 7.94 31.33 -3.44
C GLU A 112 8.26 32.06 -2.13
N SER A 113 7.36 31.99 -1.14
CA SER A 113 7.59 32.64 0.16
C SER A 113 8.83 32.12 0.91
N VAL A 114 9.10 30.81 0.81
CA VAL A 114 10.28 30.18 1.41
C VAL A 114 11.56 30.63 0.69
N LEU A 115 11.54 30.67 -0.65
CA LEU A 115 12.68 31.13 -1.43
C LEU A 115 13.02 32.59 -1.14
N ASP A 116 12.01 33.46 -1.05
CA ASP A 116 12.19 34.86 -0.69
C ASP A 116 12.81 35.04 0.69
N LEU A 117 12.35 34.25 1.67
CA LEU A 117 12.93 34.24 3.02
C LEU A 117 14.42 33.84 2.99
N LEU A 118 14.74 32.75 2.28
CA LEU A 118 16.12 32.27 2.16
C LEU A 118 17.03 33.26 1.45
N HIS A 119 16.53 33.93 0.41
CA HIS A 119 17.25 35.00 -0.28
C HIS A 119 17.59 36.14 0.69
N LYS A 120 16.60 36.64 1.44
CA LYS A 120 16.83 37.71 2.45
C LYS A 120 17.82 37.28 3.52
N GLN A 121 17.71 36.06 4.04
CA GLN A 121 18.65 35.54 5.03
C GLN A 121 20.09 35.45 4.49
N ARG A 122 20.23 35.05 3.23
CA ARG A 122 21.53 34.99 2.54
C ARG A 122 22.13 36.38 2.39
N GLU A 123 21.35 37.35 1.94
CA GLU A 123 21.80 38.75 1.80
C GLU A 123 22.25 39.33 3.15
N GLN A 124 21.46 39.13 4.20
CA GLN A 124 21.83 39.56 5.55
C GLN A 124 23.13 38.91 6.04
N ARG A 125 23.32 37.61 5.75
CA ARG A 125 24.56 36.91 6.08
C ARG A 125 25.75 37.54 5.35
N ILE A 126 25.64 37.77 4.05
CA ILE A 126 26.69 38.41 3.25
C ILE A 126 27.02 39.79 3.80
N GLN A 127 26.02 40.61 4.12
CA GLN A 127 26.23 41.94 4.72
C GLN A 127 26.99 41.87 6.05
N LYS A 128 26.62 40.96 6.95
CA LYS A 128 27.33 40.76 8.23
C LYS A 128 28.76 40.29 8.02
N GLU A 129 28.97 39.37 7.08
CA GLU A 129 30.31 38.88 6.73
C GLU A 129 31.19 39.99 6.17
N MET A 130 30.66 40.86 5.29
CA MET A 130 31.38 42.03 4.76
C MET A 130 31.87 42.93 5.89
N ILE A 131 30.99 43.31 6.82
CA ILE A 131 31.36 44.13 7.98
C ILE A 131 32.45 43.42 8.81
N SER A 132 32.30 42.12 9.07
CA SER A 132 33.26 41.36 9.89
C SER A 132 34.64 41.17 9.26
N LYS A 133 34.74 41.21 7.93
CA LYS A 133 36.03 41.12 7.22
C LYS A 133 36.87 42.37 7.40
N ASP A 134 36.24 43.53 7.52
CA ASP A 134 36.93 44.82 7.67
C ASP A 134 37.54 45.00 9.08
N PHE A 135 37.11 44.18 10.06
CA PHE A 135 37.61 44.20 11.45
C PHE A 135 38.55 43.03 11.79
N LYS A 136 39.03 42.27 10.79
CA LYS A 136 40.05 41.22 10.93
C LYS A 136 41.34 41.61 10.25
#